data_AF-A0A2E9Y1T0-F1
#
_entry.id   AF-A0A2E9Y1T0-F1
#
_cell.length_a   1.000
_cell.length_b   1.000
_cell.length_c   1.000
_cell.angle_alpha   90.00
_cell.angle_beta   90.00
_cell.angle_gamma   90.00
#
_symmetry.space_group_name_H-M   'P 1'
#
loop_
_entity.id
_entity.type
_entity.pdbx_description
1 polymer ?
#
loop_
_entity_poly.entity_id
_entity_poly.type
_entity_poly.pdbx_seq_one_letter_code
_entity_poly.pdbx_strand_id
1 'polypeptide(L)' 'MRLAAAILDGWDPDAISANCLQSQKERMFVHETTGGEPNWAFRFRPDDSQRFVRNASAVGTKIKARYPFVEPTPFDR' A
#
# COMPACT_ATOMS: atom_id res chain seq x y z
N MET A 1 37.43 5.71 -15.22
CA MET A 1 36.15 5.27 -14.65
C MET A 1 36.29 4.98 -13.15
N ARG A 2 36.27 6.01 -12.29
CA ARG A 2 36.35 5.82 -10.81
C ARG A 2 34.98 5.60 -10.17
N LEU A 3 33.95 6.27 -10.69
CA LEU A 3 32.60 6.22 -10.14
C LEU A 3 31.94 4.85 -10.32
N ALA A 4 32.04 4.25 -11.51
CA ALA A 4 31.46 2.93 -11.76
C ALA A 4 32.05 1.84 -10.84
N ALA A 5 33.37 1.83 -10.66
CA ALA A 5 34.03 0.89 -9.74
C ALA A 5 33.63 1.11 -8.28
N ALA A 6 33.48 2.38 -7.85
CA ALA A 6 33.04 2.70 -6.49
C ALA A 6 31.58 2.31 -6.21
N ILE A 7 30.71 2.34 -7.23
CA ILE A 7 29.30 1.92 -7.09
C ILE A 7 29.18 0.40 -6.95
N LEU A 8 30.06 -0.35 -7.62
CA LEU A 8 30.07 -1.82 -7.57
C LEU A 8 30.84 -2.38 -6.36
N ASP A 9 31.55 -1.53 -5.61
CA ASP A 9 32.25 -1.95 -4.40
C ASP A 9 31.24 -2.35 -3.32
N GLY A 10 31.23 -3.64 -2.97
CA GLY A 10 30.25 -4.23 -2.04
C GLY A 10 28.82 -4.40 -2.60
N TRP A 11 28.61 -4.15 -3.90
CA TRP A 11 27.30 -4.30 -4.55
C TRP A 11 27.42 -5.13 -5.84
N ASP A 12 26.93 -6.37 -5.78
CA ASP A 12 26.81 -7.25 -6.94
C ASP A 12 25.43 -7.05 -7.62
N PRO A 13 25.37 -6.37 -8.78
CA PRO A 13 24.12 -6.11 -9.50
C PRO A 13 23.38 -7.40 -9.87
N ASP A 14 24.12 -8.41 -10.31
CA ASP A 14 23.54 -9.62 -10.88
C ASP A 14 22.94 -10.47 -9.77
N ALA A 15 23.66 -10.63 -8.65
CA ALA A 15 23.16 -11.31 -7.47
C ALA A 15 21.92 -10.60 -6.90
N ILE A 16 21.94 -9.26 -6.81
CA ILE A 16 20.81 -8.50 -6.28
C ILE A 16 19.59 -8.56 -7.21
N SER A 17 19.81 -8.49 -8.52
CA SER A 17 18.76 -8.66 -9.52
C SER A 17 18.08 -10.04 -9.41
N ALA A 18 18.88 -11.11 -9.31
CA ALA A 18 18.37 -12.47 -9.11
C ALA A 18 17.54 -12.59 -7.83
N ASN A 19 18.04 -12.04 -6.71
CA ASN A 19 17.31 -12.04 -5.43
C ASN A 19 15.99 -11.26 -5.51
N CYS A 20 15.98 -10.11 -6.17
CA CYS A 20 14.77 -9.32 -6.40
C CYS A 20 13.72 -10.10 -7.20
N LEU A 21 14.12 -10.74 -8.30
CA LEU A 21 13.22 -11.54 -9.14
C LEU A 21 12.65 -12.73 -8.38
N GLN A 22 13.48 -13.43 -7.61
CA GLN A 22 13.02 -14.55 -6.78
C GLN A 22 12.00 -14.09 -5.74
N SER A 23 12.30 -13.01 -5.02
CA SER A 23 11.41 -12.43 -4.01
C SER A 23 10.08 -11.96 -4.60
N GLN A 24 10.09 -11.43 -5.83
CA GLN A 24 8.86 -11.04 -6.55
C GLN A 24 8.00 -12.26 -6.89
N LYS A 25 8.61 -13.33 -7.43
CA LYS A 25 7.89 -14.57 -7.77
C LYS A 25 7.24 -15.19 -6.55
N GLU A 26 7.96 -15.29 -5.44
CA GLU A 26 7.44 -15.84 -4.19
C GLU A 26 6.25 -15.05 -3.66
N ARG A 27 6.37 -13.70 -3.61
CA ARG A 27 5.27 -12.84 -3.16
C ARG A 27 4.05 -12.93 -4.07
N MET A 28 4.26 -12.99 -5.39
CA MET A 28 3.18 -13.12 -6.37
C MET A 28 2.46 -14.45 -6.18
N PHE A 29 3.20 -15.55 -6.07
CA PHE A 29 2.64 -16.88 -5.83
C PHE A 29 1.80 -16.93 -4.53
N VAL A 30 2.33 -16.39 -3.43
CA VAL A 30 1.58 -16.31 -2.16
C VAL A 30 0.33 -15.46 -2.31
N HIS A 31 0.42 -14.30 -2.95
CA HIS A 31 -0.71 -13.41 -3.16
C HIS A 31 -1.81 -14.06 -4.01
N GLU A 32 -1.46 -14.67 -5.14
CA GLU A 32 -2.40 -15.36 -6.04
C GLU A 32 -3.07 -16.54 -5.35
N THR A 33 -2.32 -17.31 -4.57
CA THR A 33 -2.84 -18.47 -3.82
C THR A 33 -3.82 -18.04 -2.72
N THR A 34 -3.55 -16.91 -2.07
CA THR A 34 -4.33 -16.43 -0.93
C THR A 34 -5.45 -15.46 -1.30
N GLY A 35 -5.46 -14.94 -2.53
CA GLY A 35 -6.32 -13.82 -2.91
C GLY A 35 -6.05 -12.54 -2.10
N GLY A 36 -4.89 -12.44 -1.44
CA GLY A 36 -4.55 -11.33 -0.55
C GLY A 36 -5.07 -11.45 0.89
N GLU A 37 -5.58 -12.61 1.31
CA GLU A 37 -6.04 -12.86 2.68
C GLU A 37 -5.04 -13.71 3.51
N PRO A 38 -4.89 -13.48 4.82
CA PRO A 38 -5.56 -12.45 5.61
C PRO A 38 -5.00 -11.05 5.31
N ASN A 39 -5.85 -10.05 5.42
CA ASN A 39 -5.40 -8.67 5.40
C ASN A 39 -4.53 -8.32 6.62
N TRP A 40 -3.27 -7.92 6.38
CA TRP A 40 -2.28 -7.55 7.41
C TRP A 40 -2.36 -6.08 7.85
N ALA A 41 -3.40 -5.35 7.45
CA ALA A 41 -3.66 -4.00 7.94
C ALA A 41 -3.82 -4.03 9.46
N PHE A 42 -3.04 -3.18 10.13
CA PHE A 42 -3.13 -3.02 11.57
C PHE A 42 -4.54 -2.59 11.97
N ARG A 43 -5.16 -3.35 12.89
CA ARG A 43 -6.43 -3.02 13.53
C ARG A 43 -6.19 -2.91 15.02
N PHE A 44 -6.37 -1.71 15.58
CA PHE A 44 -6.27 -1.51 17.02
C PHE A 44 -7.55 -1.97 17.73
N ARG A 45 -8.71 -1.79 17.08
CA ARG A 45 -10.03 -2.23 17.54
C ARG A 45 -10.76 -3.05 16.47
N PRO A 46 -11.70 -3.94 16.86
CA PRO A 46 -12.45 -4.77 15.93
C PRO A 46 -13.21 -3.98 14.84
N ASP A 47 -13.64 -2.76 15.14
CA ASP A 47 -14.42 -1.88 14.28
C ASP A 47 -13.59 -0.88 13.47
N ASP A 48 -12.26 -0.87 13.59
CA ASP A 48 -11.39 0.11 12.90
C ASP A 48 -11.42 -0.02 11.37
N SER A 49 -11.87 -1.16 10.85
CA SER A 49 -12.15 -1.36 9.42
C SER A 49 -13.36 -0.54 8.93
N GLN A 50 -14.22 -0.07 9.83
CA GLN A 50 -15.43 0.70 9.55
C GLN A 50 -15.31 2.19 9.90
N ARG A 51 -14.15 2.62 10.43
CA ARG A 51 -13.91 4.00 10.89
C ARG A 51 -13.05 4.76 9.89
N PHE A 52 -13.41 6.03 9.64
CA PHE A 52 -12.70 6.96 8.76
C PHE A 52 -12.58 6.49 7.30
N VAL A 53 -11.72 7.16 6.52
CA VAL A 53 -11.45 6.80 5.13
C VAL A 53 -10.69 5.47 5.08
N ARG A 54 -11.23 4.54 4.31
CA ARG A 54 -10.62 3.25 3.95
C ARG A 54 -10.68 3.09 2.42
N ASN A 55 -10.15 1.98 1.89
CA ASN A 55 -9.92 1.70 0.45
C ASN A 55 -11.18 1.72 -0.45
N ALA A 56 -12.32 2.20 0.06
CA ALA A 56 -13.61 2.29 -0.63
C ALA A 56 -13.95 3.71 -1.14
N SER A 57 -13.47 4.79 -0.49
CA SER A 57 -13.53 6.19 -0.97
C SER A 57 -13.21 7.19 0.17
N ALA A 58 -12.49 8.26 -0.14
CA ALA A 58 -12.15 9.33 0.81
C ALA A 58 -13.21 10.43 0.95
N VAL A 59 -14.12 10.53 -0.03
CA VAL A 59 -14.93 11.74 -0.24
C VAL A 59 -16.17 11.74 0.64
N GLY A 60 -16.92 10.63 0.70
CA GLY A 60 -18.16 10.56 1.47
C GLY A 60 -17.96 10.56 3.00
N THR A 61 -16.85 10.00 3.49
CA THR A 61 -16.63 9.84 4.95
C THR A 61 -16.22 11.16 5.63
N LYS A 62 -15.51 12.04 4.92
CA LYS A 62 -15.06 13.33 5.48
C LYS A 62 -16.20 14.31 5.71
N ILE A 63 -17.22 14.27 4.85
CA ILE A 63 -18.38 15.17 4.92
C ILE A 63 -19.24 14.86 6.15
N LYS A 64 -19.46 13.58 6.47
CA LYS A 64 -20.29 13.14 7.60
C LYS A 64 -19.71 13.47 8.98
N ALA A 65 -18.39 13.61 9.08
CA ALA A 65 -17.69 13.86 10.34
C ALA A 65 -17.28 15.33 10.52
N ARG A 66 -17.72 16.24 9.63
CA ARG A 66 -17.35 17.66 9.67
C ARG A 66 -18.05 18.37 10.83
N TYR A 67 -17.27 19.01 11.70
CA TYR A 67 -17.77 19.93 12.73
C TYR A 67 -16.93 21.23 12.72
N PRO A 68 -17.56 22.43 12.71
CA PRO A 68 -19.01 22.67 12.62
C PRO A 68 -19.59 22.14 11.30
N PHE A 69 -20.87 21.74 11.35
CA PHE A 69 -21.58 21.24 10.18
C PHE A 69 -21.65 22.31 9.09
N VAL A 70 -21.41 21.90 7.84
CA VAL A 70 -21.61 22.72 6.65
C VAL A 70 -22.31 21.86 5.62
N GLU A 71 -23.37 22.40 5.01
CA GLU A 71 -24.15 21.70 4.01
C GLU A 71 -23.25 21.25 2.83
N PRO A 72 -23.28 19.97 2.44
CA PRO A 72 -22.45 19.48 1.35
C PRO A 72 -22.91 20.09 0.02
N THR A 73 -21.97 20.59 -0.79
CA THR A 73 -22.28 21.02 -2.16
C THR A 73 -22.76 19.81 -2.97
N PRO A 74 -23.92 19.88 -3.64
CA PRO A 74 -24.37 18.81 -4.53
C PRO A 74 -23.30 18.51 -5.58
N PHE A 75 -23.04 17.23 -5.85
CA PHE A 75 -22.29 16.84 -7.03
C PHE A 75 -23.28 16.84 -8.21
N ASP A 76 -23.12 17.79 -9.14
CA ASP A 76 -23.75 17.65 -10.45
C ASP A 76 -23.10 16.48 -11.19
N ARG A 77 -23.94 15.64 -11.80
CA ARG A 77 -23.53 14.42 -12.54
C ARG A 77 -22.80 14.76 -13.84
#